data_AF-A0AAV6WC47-F1
#
_entry.id   AF-A0AAV6WC47-F1
#
_cell.length_a   1.000
_cell.length_b   1.000
_cell.length_c   1.000
_cell.angle_alpha   90.00
_cell.angle_beta   90.00
_cell.angle_gamma   90.00
#
_symmetry.space_group_name_H-M   'P 1'
#
loop_
_entity.id
_entity.type
_entity.pdbx_description
1 polymer ?
#
loop_
_entity_poly.entity_id
_entity_poly.type
_entity_poly.pdbx_seq_one_letter_code
_entity_poly.pdbx_strand_id
1 'polypeptide(L)'
;MDFEIDGDVNGEVVGSSINFEERTDDDDVIIGSSADMALQQGLDVKLDEDSSDRELFRLEELQDVNCSAPSDEPYVGQEFESEAEAHAFYNSYATRVGFVIRVSKLSRSRRDGSAIGRALVCNKEGFRMPDKREKIVRQRAETRVGCRAMILVRKVSSGKWVVTKFVKEHTHALTPGKGRKDLIYEQYPNEHDKIRELSQQLAIEKKKVATYKRHLEMIFEHIEEHNQSLGNKIQDIVTSVREMESKEQLGPRYC
;
A
#
# COMPACT_ATOMS: atom_id res chain seq x y z
N MET A 1 32.33 22.78 22.97
CA MET A 1 32.78 23.08 21.59
C MET A 1 31.54 23.46 20.85
N ASP A 2 31.22 24.73 21.05
CA ASP A 2 30.06 25.44 20.52
C ASP A 2 30.41 25.87 19.10
N PHE A 3 29.46 25.74 18.18
CA PHE A 3 29.55 26.41 16.88
C PHE A 3 28.15 26.89 16.50
N GLU A 4 27.91 28.16 16.82
CA GLU A 4 26.93 29.02 16.17
C GLU A 4 27.50 29.49 14.83
N ILE A 5 26.70 29.45 13.76
CA ILE A 5 26.90 30.25 12.54
C ILE A 5 25.51 30.76 12.12
N ASP A 6 25.30 32.06 12.29
CA ASP A 6 24.25 32.85 11.64
C ASP A 6 24.68 33.24 10.22
N GLY A 7 23.71 33.44 9.31
CA GLY A 7 23.95 34.13 8.04
C GLY A 7 22.92 33.89 6.94
N ASP A 8 21.95 34.80 6.87
CA ASP A 8 20.86 34.97 5.90
C ASP A 8 21.34 35.43 4.50
N VAL A 9 20.72 34.96 3.39
CA VAL A 9 20.72 35.62 2.06
C VAL A 9 19.45 35.28 1.28
N ASN A 10 18.67 36.32 0.98
CA ASN A 10 17.57 36.39 0.01
C ASN A 10 18.05 36.18 -1.44
N GLY A 11 17.21 35.53 -2.27
CA GLY A 11 17.39 35.48 -3.73
C GLY A 11 16.06 35.27 -4.45
N GLU A 12 15.65 36.27 -5.21
CA GLU A 12 14.44 36.38 -6.02
C GLU A 12 14.33 35.37 -7.20
N VAL A 13 13.05 35.05 -7.46
CA VAL A 13 12.33 34.74 -8.72
C VAL A 13 13.11 34.77 -10.05
N VAL A 14 12.97 33.69 -10.84
CA VAL A 14 12.75 33.78 -12.31
C VAL A 14 11.74 32.72 -12.75
N GLY A 15 10.63 33.17 -13.32
CA GLY A 15 9.63 32.33 -13.96
C GLY A 15 10.00 31.92 -15.39
N SER A 16 9.30 30.94 -15.93
CA SER A 16 9.16 30.75 -17.38
C SER A 16 7.88 29.99 -17.68
N SER A 17 6.93 30.73 -18.25
CA SER A 17 5.70 30.27 -18.87
C SER A 17 6.00 29.57 -20.20
N ILE A 18 5.30 28.47 -20.50
CA ILE A 18 5.04 28.06 -21.87
C ILE A 18 3.54 27.79 -22.02
N ASN A 19 2.91 28.57 -22.91
CA ASN A 19 1.54 28.38 -23.38
C ASN A 19 1.60 27.46 -24.60
N PHE A 20 0.69 26.48 -24.71
CA PHE A 20 0.29 25.94 -26.01
C PHE A 20 -1.13 25.37 -25.96
N GLU A 21 -2.06 26.27 -26.30
CA GLU A 21 -3.26 26.11 -27.14
C GLU A 21 -4.09 24.83 -27.05
N GLU A 22 -5.25 25.02 -26.44
CA GLU A 22 -6.50 24.28 -26.55
C GLU A 22 -7.17 24.53 -27.92
N ARG A 23 -7.72 23.49 -28.53
CA ARG A 23 -8.73 23.60 -29.59
C ARG A 23 -10.03 23.00 -29.07
N THR A 24 -11.03 23.86 -29.01
CA THR A 24 -12.46 23.56 -28.92
C THR A 24 -12.95 22.90 -30.20
N ASP A 25 -13.96 22.04 -30.10
CA ASP A 25 -15.14 22.04 -30.98
C ASP A 25 -16.24 21.17 -30.34
N ASP A 26 -17.44 21.76 -30.33
CA ASP A 26 -18.69 21.34 -29.70
C ASP A 26 -19.40 20.19 -30.45
N ASP A 27 -20.29 19.45 -29.77
CA ASP A 27 -21.75 19.43 -30.07
C ASP A 27 -22.50 18.25 -29.39
N ASP A 28 -23.61 18.63 -28.75
CA ASP A 28 -24.65 17.86 -28.07
C ASP A 28 -25.42 16.88 -28.98
N VAL A 29 -25.94 15.77 -28.43
CA VAL A 29 -27.37 15.38 -28.56
C VAL A 29 -27.82 14.50 -27.37
N ILE A 30 -28.81 15.01 -26.63
CA ILE A 30 -29.66 14.37 -25.62
C ILE A 30 -30.73 13.52 -26.31
N ILE A 31 -30.94 12.26 -25.89
CA ILE A 31 -32.28 11.63 -25.89
C ILE A 31 -32.41 10.76 -24.63
N GLY A 32 -33.21 11.23 -23.67
CA GLY A 32 -33.82 10.39 -22.65
C GLY A 32 -35.22 9.97 -23.08
N SER A 33 -35.71 8.84 -22.59
CA SER A 33 -36.97 8.83 -21.85
C SER A 33 -37.23 7.49 -21.14
N SER A 34 -37.94 7.64 -20.03
CA SER A 34 -38.50 6.68 -19.09
C SER A 34 -39.76 5.99 -19.64
N ALA A 35 -40.01 4.73 -19.26
CA ALA A 35 -41.35 4.22 -18.93
C ALA A 35 -41.31 2.80 -18.32
N ASP A 36 -41.91 2.66 -17.14
CA ASP A 36 -42.40 1.41 -16.55
C ASP A 36 -43.56 0.81 -17.37
N MET A 37 -43.66 -0.53 -17.44
CA MET A 37 -44.85 -1.31 -17.04
C MET A 37 -44.74 -2.80 -17.41
N ALA A 38 -44.78 -3.63 -16.36
CA ALA A 38 -45.44 -4.94 -16.19
C ALA A 38 -45.66 -5.91 -17.37
N LEU A 39 -45.23 -7.17 -17.19
CA LEU A 39 -46.13 -8.33 -17.25
C LEU A 39 -45.55 -9.57 -16.53
N GLN A 40 -46.45 -10.21 -15.79
CA GLN A 40 -46.27 -11.28 -14.82
C GLN A 40 -46.64 -12.64 -15.43
N GLN A 41 -45.83 -13.69 -15.21
CA GLN A 41 -46.26 -15.07 -14.98
C GLN A 41 -45.01 -15.86 -14.52
N GLY A 42 -44.83 -16.37 -13.31
CA GLY A 42 -45.77 -16.82 -12.30
C GLY A 42 -46.01 -18.32 -12.48
N LEU A 43 -45.25 -19.17 -11.77
CA LEU A 43 -45.75 -20.41 -11.14
C LEU A 43 -44.77 -20.87 -10.02
N ASP A 44 -45.32 -20.86 -8.81
CA ASP A 44 -44.80 -21.28 -7.50
C ASP A 44 -44.35 -22.75 -7.43
N VAL A 45 -43.33 -23.05 -6.60
CA VAL A 45 -43.49 -23.97 -5.45
C VAL A 45 -42.62 -23.47 -4.28
N LYS A 46 -43.22 -23.46 -3.10
CA LYS A 46 -42.75 -22.89 -1.84
C LYS A 46 -41.64 -23.70 -1.14
N LEU A 47 -40.93 -22.94 -0.32
CA LEU A 47 -39.94 -23.25 0.72
C LEU A 47 -40.39 -24.36 1.68
N ASP A 48 -39.43 -25.08 2.25
CA ASP A 48 -39.27 -25.20 3.71
C ASP A 48 -37.79 -25.48 4.07
N GLU A 49 -37.29 -24.75 5.07
CA GLU A 49 -36.00 -24.92 5.74
C GLU A 49 -35.98 -26.20 6.61
N ASP A 50 -34.86 -26.90 6.69
CA ASP A 50 -34.13 -27.18 7.96
C ASP A 50 -32.99 -28.20 7.76
N SER A 51 -32.02 -28.12 8.67
CA SER A 51 -31.10 -29.15 9.12
C SER A 51 -29.85 -29.45 8.29
N SER A 52 -28.77 -28.90 8.83
CA SER A 52 -27.42 -29.47 8.82
C SER A 52 -27.41 -30.99 8.85
N ASP A 53 -26.74 -31.60 7.88
CA ASP A 53 -26.01 -32.82 8.15
C ASP A 53 -24.76 -32.97 7.29
N ARG A 54 -23.74 -33.48 7.97
CA ARG A 54 -22.35 -33.59 7.56
C ARG A 54 -22.19 -34.68 6.50
N GLU A 55 -21.99 -34.30 5.24
CA GLU A 55 -21.44 -35.22 4.23
C GLU A 55 -19.93 -35.38 4.47
N LEU A 56 -19.65 -36.44 5.22
CA LEU A 56 -18.40 -36.95 5.70
C LEU A 56 -17.74 -37.76 4.56
N PHE A 57 -17.05 -37.10 3.63
CA PHE A 57 -16.27 -37.82 2.61
C PHE A 57 -14.99 -38.42 3.22
N ARG A 58 -15.11 -39.68 3.62
CA ARG A 58 -14.04 -40.64 3.89
C ARG A 58 -13.45 -41.10 2.55
N LEU A 59 -12.21 -40.73 2.27
CA LEU A 59 -11.32 -41.44 1.35
C LEU A 59 -9.96 -41.59 2.07
N GLU A 60 -9.92 -42.56 2.98
CA GLU A 60 -8.70 -43.32 3.25
C GLU A 60 -8.52 -44.35 2.12
N GLU A 61 -7.25 -44.68 1.85
CA GLU A 61 -6.73 -45.69 0.89
C GLU A 61 -6.39 -45.20 -0.52
N LEU A 62 -5.22 -44.58 -0.65
CA LEU A 62 -4.19 -45.07 -1.59
C LEU A 62 -2.83 -45.03 -0.89
N GLN A 63 -2.36 -46.19 -0.45
CA GLN A 63 -0.99 -46.44 0.03
C GLN A 63 -0.01 -46.46 -1.15
N ASP A 64 1.17 -45.88 -0.91
CA ASP A 64 2.47 -46.17 -1.51
C ASP A 64 2.58 -46.23 -3.04
N VAL A 65 2.73 -45.05 -3.64
CA VAL A 65 3.69 -44.87 -4.74
C VAL A 65 4.96 -44.25 -4.18
N ASN A 66 5.98 -45.09 -4.03
CA ASN A 66 7.37 -44.72 -3.90
C ASN A 66 7.80 -43.98 -5.19
N CYS A 67 7.40 -42.72 -5.32
CA CYS A 67 8.03 -41.78 -6.22
C CYS A 67 9.32 -41.33 -5.52
N SER A 68 10.48 -41.54 -6.15
CA SER A 68 11.76 -41.01 -5.69
C SER A 68 11.77 -39.48 -5.79
N ALA A 69 10.98 -38.83 -4.94
CA ALA A 69 10.89 -37.39 -4.80
C ALA A 69 12.26 -36.86 -4.33
N PRO A 70 12.67 -35.66 -4.77
CA PRO A 70 13.85 -35.02 -4.21
C PRO A 70 13.69 -34.98 -2.69
N SER A 71 14.76 -35.33 -1.97
CA SER A 71 14.79 -35.36 -0.50
C SER A 71 13.91 -34.27 0.09
N ASP A 72 12.80 -34.70 0.66
CA ASP A 72 11.76 -33.85 1.25
C ASP A 72 12.31 -33.05 2.45
N GLU A 73 13.50 -33.40 2.91
CA GLU A 73 14.25 -32.71 3.95
C GLU A 73 15.18 -31.63 3.35
N PRO A 74 15.11 -30.38 3.86
CA PRO A 74 16.02 -29.31 3.46
C PRO A 74 17.48 -29.67 3.70
N TYR A 75 18.35 -29.28 2.78
CA TYR A 75 19.80 -29.46 2.93
C TYR A 75 20.58 -28.21 2.56
N VAL A 76 21.78 -28.08 3.11
CA VAL A 76 22.69 -26.96 2.80
C VAL A 76 23.17 -27.10 1.35
N GLY A 77 23.04 -26.03 0.57
CA GLY A 77 23.34 -26.01 -0.86
C GLY A 77 22.13 -26.20 -1.76
N GLN A 78 20.93 -26.46 -1.21
CA GLN A 78 19.70 -26.51 -2.01
C GLN A 78 19.40 -25.14 -2.63
N GLU A 79 19.13 -25.11 -3.92
CA GLU A 79 18.86 -23.89 -4.71
C GLU A 79 17.36 -23.73 -5.00
N PHE A 80 16.91 -22.48 -5.06
CA PHE A 80 15.57 -22.06 -5.43
C PHE A 80 15.64 -20.88 -6.40
N GLU A 81 14.65 -20.73 -7.26
CA GLU A 81 14.57 -19.62 -8.22
C GLU A 81 14.18 -18.32 -7.52
N SER A 82 13.34 -18.41 -6.49
CA SER A 82 12.84 -17.26 -5.75
C SER A 82 12.86 -17.44 -4.23
N GLU A 83 12.80 -16.31 -3.53
CA GLU A 83 12.66 -16.28 -2.07
C GLU A 83 11.34 -16.90 -1.61
N ALA A 84 10.28 -16.70 -2.40
CA ALA A 84 8.95 -17.23 -2.15
C ALA A 84 8.90 -18.76 -2.29
N GLU A 85 9.60 -19.31 -3.27
CA GLU A 85 9.74 -20.76 -3.46
C GLU A 85 10.47 -21.42 -2.29
N ALA A 86 11.60 -20.84 -1.87
CA ALA A 86 12.35 -21.31 -0.69
C ALA A 86 11.48 -21.29 0.59
N HIS A 87 10.64 -20.25 0.73
CA HIS A 87 9.68 -20.15 1.82
C HIS A 87 8.61 -21.24 1.75
N ALA A 88 8.00 -21.44 0.58
CA ALA A 88 6.98 -22.46 0.36
C ALA A 88 7.51 -23.86 0.66
N PHE A 89 8.73 -24.18 0.22
CA PHE A 89 9.40 -25.44 0.48
C PHE A 89 9.64 -25.67 1.99
N TYR A 90 10.18 -24.69 2.71
CA TYR A 90 10.40 -24.87 4.15
C TYR A 90 9.07 -24.93 4.93
N ASN A 91 8.03 -24.24 4.45
CA ASN A 91 6.71 -24.29 5.04
C ASN A 91 6.02 -25.67 4.86
N SER A 92 6.16 -26.28 3.68
CA SER A 92 5.65 -27.64 3.45
C SER A 92 6.38 -28.66 4.32
N TYR A 93 7.72 -28.56 4.41
CA TYR A 93 8.54 -29.35 5.33
C TYR A 93 8.07 -29.18 6.78
N ALA A 94 7.89 -27.95 7.25
CA ALA A 94 7.47 -27.67 8.61
C ALA A 94 6.08 -28.22 8.92
N THR A 95 5.15 -28.10 7.98
CA THR A 95 3.78 -28.64 8.11
C THR A 95 3.79 -30.15 8.22
N ARG A 96 4.59 -30.85 7.41
CA ARG A 96 4.77 -32.31 7.47
C ARG A 96 5.41 -32.74 8.80
N VAL A 97 6.45 -32.04 9.23
CA VAL A 97 7.16 -32.33 10.49
C VAL A 97 6.35 -31.95 11.73
N GLY A 98 5.39 -31.02 11.62
CA GLY A 98 4.46 -30.66 12.69
C GLY A 98 4.84 -29.41 13.48
N PHE A 99 5.45 -28.41 12.83
CA PHE A 99 5.66 -27.08 13.40
C PHE A 99 5.25 -25.98 12.42
N VAL A 100 5.14 -24.75 12.92
CA VAL A 100 4.83 -23.56 12.12
C VAL A 100 6.09 -22.71 12.02
N ILE A 101 6.35 -22.17 10.83
CA ILE A 101 7.49 -21.29 10.60
C ILE A 101 7.13 -19.83 10.88
N ARG A 102 8.15 -19.02 11.15
CA ARG A 102 8.08 -17.56 11.07
C ARG A 102 9.21 -16.98 10.26
N VAL A 103 8.91 -15.89 9.55
CA VAL A 103 9.95 -15.02 8.98
C VAL A 103 10.65 -14.27 10.12
N SER A 104 11.96 -14.37 10.20
CA SER A 104 12.78 -13.78 11.28
C SER A 104 13.56 -12.56 10.80
N LYS A 105 14.79 -12.77 10.31
CA LYS A 105 15.68 -11.69 9.87
C LYS A 105 15.70 -11.61 8.34
N LEU A 106 15.57 -10.40 7.83
CA LEU A 106 15.81 -10.05 6.43
C LEU A 106 17.18 -9.36 6.32
N SER A 107 18.03 -9.87 5.44
CA SER A 107 19.32 -9.27 5.09
C SER A 107 19.18 -8.53 3.78
N ARG A 108 19.64 -7.27 3.74
CA ARG A 108 19.58 -6.39 2.58
C ARG A 108 20.97 -5.98 2.11
N SER A 109 21.13 -5.84 0.80
CA SER A 109 22.33 -5.29 0.18
C SER A 109 22.56 -3.85 0.66
N ARG A 110 23.81 -3.52 1.02
CA ARG A 110 24.18 -2.14 1.37
C ARG A 110 24.25 -1.21 0.17
N ARG A 111 24.36 -1.76 -1.05
CA ARG A 111 24.44 -0.98 -2.29
C ARG A 111 23.05 -0.61 -2.80
N ASP A 112 22.20 -1.61 -2.97
CA ASP A 112 20.93 -1.45 -3.71
C ASP A 112 19.69 -1.64 -2.82
N GLY A 113 19.86 -1.95 -1.54
CA GLY A 113 18.74 -2.22 -0.62
C GLY A 113 17.97 -3.52 -0.87
N SER A 114 18.32 -4.27 -1.94
CA SER A 114 17.66 -5.51 -2.34
C SER A 114 17.80 -6.62 -1.29
N ALA A 115 16.82 -7.53 -1.22
CA ALA A 115 16.87 -8.69 -0.33
C ALA A 115 17.96 -9.67 -0.80
N ILE A 116 18.94 -9.94 0.08
CA ILE A 116 20.06 -10.85 -0.18
C ILE A 116 20.05 -12.09 0.72
N GLY A 117 19.17 -12.14 1.72
CA GLY A 117 19.04 -13.31 2.57
C GLY A 117 17.85 -13.25 3.51
N ARG A 118 17.29 -14.41 3.86
CA ARG A 118 16.14 -14.55 4.76
C ARG A 118 16.34 -15.72 5.71
N ALA A 119 16.03 -15.49 6.98
CA ALA A 119 15.98 -16.54 8.00
C ALA A 119 14.52 -16.94 8.27
N LEU A 120 14.22 -18.22 8.13
CA LEU A 120 12.93 -18.81 8.52
C LEU A 120 13.17 -19.69 9.74
N VAL A 121 12.41 -19.48 10.81
CA VAL A 121 12.62 -20.13 12.11
C VAL A 121 11.34 -20.76 12.61
N CYS A 122 11.41 -21.70 13.54
CA CYS A 122 10.22 -22.21 14.22
C CYS A 122 9.48 -21.08 14.98
N ASN A 123 8.14 -21.13 15.06
CA ASN A 123 7.35 -20.16 15.82
C ASN A 123 7.70 -20.13 17.33
N LYS A 124 8.24 -21.22 17.88
CA LYS A 124 8.72 -21.32 19.27
C LYS A 124 10.19 -20.92 19.44
N GLU A 125 10.84 -20.34 18.43
CA GLU A 125 12.26 -19.96 18.49
C GLU A 125 12.55 -18.86 19.52
N GLY A 126 13.76 -18.89 20.08
CA GLY A 126 14.27 -17.88 21.02
C GLY A 126 13.45 -17.76 22.31
N PHE A 127 13.69 -16.66 23.04
CA PHE A 127 12.93 -16.30 24.25
C PHE A 127 12.42 -14.86 24.08
N ARG A 128 11.22 -14.54 24.56
CA ARG A 128 10.75 -13.15 24.55
C ARG A 128 11.49 -12.40 25.65
N MET A 129 12.01 -11.22 25.33
CA MET A 129 12.50 -10.33 26.38
C MET A 129 11.32 -9.85 27.22
N PRO A 130 11.48 -9.72 28.55
CA PRO A 130 10.42 -9.21 29.41
C PRO A 130 9.98 -7.83 28.90
N ASP A 131 8.67 -7.67 28.67
CA ASP A 131 8.11 -6.38 28.26
C ASP A 131 8.21 -5.42 29.44
N LYS A 132 8.89 -4.29 29.25
CA LYS A 132 9.11 -3.27 30.29
C LYS A 132 7.92 -2.31 30.46
N ARG A 133 6.87 -2.45 29.65
CA ARG A 133 5.66 -1.61 29.72
C ARG A 133 4.74 -2.07 30.83
N GLU A 134 4.07 -1.12 31.48
CA GLU A 134 3.11 -1.37 32.55
C GLU A 134 2.01 -2.34 32.12
N LYS A 135 1.53 -3.15 33.07
CA LYS A 135 0.64 -4.33 32.90
C LYS A 135 -0.77 -4.04 32.35
N ILE A 136 -1.00 -2.86 31.77
CA ILE A 136 -2.32 -2.37 31.34
C ILE A 136 -2.78 -3.06 30.04
N VAL A 137 -1.87 -3.67 29.27
CA VAL A 137 -2.19 -4.41 28.05
C VAL A 137 -2.19 -5.92 28.32
N ARG A 138 -3.26 -6.62 27.90
CA ARG A 138 -3.35 -8.10 27.94
C ARG A 138 -2.07 -8.71 27.37
N GLN A 139 -1.25 -9.33 28.22
CA GLN A 139 -0.02 -9.97 27.78
C GLN A 139 -0.36 -11.21 26.97
N ARG A 140 0.04 -11.22 25.70
CA ARG A 140 -0.06 -12.41 24.84
C ARG A 140 0.73 -13.55 25.49
N ALA A 141 0.15 -14.74 25.55
CA ALA A 141 0.82 -15.91 26.12
C ALA A 141 2.22 -16.12 25.51
N GLU A 142 3.19 -16.43 26.37
CA GLU A 142 4.56 -16.78 25.98
C GLU A 142 4.52 -18.07 25.16
N THR A 143 4.86 -17.97 23.87
CA THR A 143 4.86 -19.12 22.95
C THR A 143 6.26 -19.59 22.60
N ARG A 144 7.30 -18.83 22.99
CA ARG A 144 8.70 -19.07 22.66
C ARG A 144 9.37 -19.89 23.76
N VAL A 145 9.98 -21.02 23.39
CA VAL A 145 10.56 -22.01 24.33
C VAL A 145 12.07 -22.20 24.09
N GLY A 146 12.70 -21.30 23.36
CA GLY A 146 14.11 -21.42 23.00
C GLY A 146 14.38 -22.40 21.86
N CYS A 147 13.41 -22.64 20.98
CA CYS A 147 13.65 -23.52 19.83
C CYS A 147 14.77 -22.97 18.94
N ARG A 148 15.59 -23.85 18.36
CA ARG A 148 16.72 -23.47 17.49
C ARG A 148 16.53 -23.87 16.03
N ALA A 149 15.47 -24.60 15.72
CA ALA A 149 15.16 -25.04 14.36
C ALA A 149 14.98 -23.83 13.43
N MET A 150 15.75 -23.83 12.35
CA MET A 150 15.77 -22.74 11.38
C MET A 150 16.38 -23.17 10.04
N ILE A 151 16.07 -22.40 9.00
CA ILE A 151 16.79 -22.38 7.74
C ILE A 151 17.21 -20.94 7.41
N LEU A 152 18.38 -20.79 6.79
CA LEU A 152 18.89 -19.50 6.29
C LEU A 152 19.15 -19.61 4.81
N VAL A 153 18.44 -18.82 4.02
CA VAL A 153 18.62 -18.73 2.57
C VAL A 153 19.33 -17.44 2.20
N ARG A 154 20.22 -17.49 1.21
CA ARG A 154 20.95 -16.33 0.68
C ARG A 154 20.88 -16.31 -0.84
N LYS A 155 20.77 -15.12 -1.40
CA LYS A 155 20.85 -14.90 -2.84
C LYS A 155 22.30 -14.96 -3.28
N VAL A 156 22.62 -15.85 -4.22
CA VAL A 156 23.94 -15.93 -4.85
C VAL A 156 24.02 -15.03 -6.07
N SER A 157 25.22 -14.80 -6.61
CA SER A 157 25.46 -13.93 -7.76
C SER A 157 24.71 -14.36 -9.03
N SER A 158 24.37 -15.65 -9.16
CA SER A 158 23.53 -16.16 -10.25
C SER A 158 22.06 -15.74 -10.16
N GLY A 159 21.65 -15.07 -9.09
CA GLY A 159 20.27 -14.65 -8.84
C GLY A 159 19.43 -15.67 -8.07
N LYS A 160 19.90 -16.92 -7.96
CA LYS A 160 19.24 -17.99 -7.21
C LYS A 160 19.36 -17.85 -5.70
N TRP A 161 18.45 -18.46 -4.97
CA TRP A 161 18.43 -18.52 -3.51
C TRP A 161 18.94 -19.85 -3.01
N VAL A 162 19.97 -19.85 -2.16
CA VAL A 162 20.63 -21.07 -1.69
C VAL A 162 20.52 -21.20 -0.18
N VAL A 163 20.21 -22.40 0.30
CA VAL A 163 20.23 -22.74 1.73
C VAL A 163 21.68 -22.75 2.22
N THR A 164 22.00 -21.84 3.14
CA THR A 164 23.34 -21.71 3.73
C THR A 164 23.45 -22.28 5.14
N LYS A 165 22.32 -22.43 5.83
CA LYS A 165 22.27 -23.05 7.16
C LYS A 165 20.94 -23.75 7.32
N PHE A 166 20.98 -24.97 7.85
CA PHE A 166 19.81 -25.73 8.25
C PHE A 166 20.06 -26.29 9.65
N VAL A 167 19.10 -26.08 10.55
CA VAL A 167 19.09 -26.61 11.92
C VAL A 167 17.78 -27.37 12.06
N LYS A 168 17.87 -28.68 12.24
CA LYS A 168 16.72 -29.59 12.33
C LYS A 168 16.18 -29.69 13.76
N GLU A 169 17.04 -29.50 14.75
CA GLU A 169 16.73 -29.84 16.14
C GLU A 169 15.71 -28.87 16.77
N HIS A 170 14.64 -29.45 17.31
CA HIS A 170 13.64 -28.75 18.10
C HIS A 170 13.87 -28.99 19.60
N THR A 171 13.59 -27.97 20.42
CA THR A 171 13.63 -28.06 21.89
C THR A 171 12.26 -28.39 22.50
N HIS A 172 11.28 -28.74 21.66
CA HIS A 172 9.91 -29.04 22.06
C HIS A 172 9.34 -30.17 21.22
N ALA A 173 8.29 -30.81 21.72
CA ALA A 173 7.54 -31.81 20.97
C ALA A 173 6.91 -31.19 19.70
N LEU A 174 6.98 -31.95 18.62
CA LEU A 174 6.34 -31.63 17.34
C LEU A 174 4.99 -32.33 17.27
N THR A 175 4.02 -31.74 16.57
CA THR A 175 2.68 -32.32 16.42
C THR A 175 2.36 -32.50 14.94
N PRO A 176 2.88 -33.56 14.30
CA PRO A 176 2.56 -33.87 12.91
C PRO A 176 1.05 -34.09 12.75
N GLY A 177 0.46 -33.59 11.66
CA GLY A 177 -0.97 -33.78 11.34
C GLY A 177 -1.96 -32.77 11.94
N LYS A 178 -1.54 -31.88 12.86
CA LYS A 178 -2.36 -30.75 13.37
C LYS A 178 -1.85 -29.40 12.88
N GLY A 179 -1.38 -29.34 11.63
CA GLY A 179 -1.06 -28.08 10.98
C GLY A 179 -2.32 -27.21 10.97
N ARG A 180 -2.37 -26.17 11.82
CA ARG A 180 -3.43 -25.16 11.74
C ARG A 180 -3.26 -24.45 10.41
N LYS A 181 -4.05 -24.86 9.41
CA LYS A 181 -4.08 -24.25 8.08
C LYS A 181 -4.30 -22.74 8.15
N ASP A 182 -4.98 -22.30 9.20
CA ASP A 182 -5.39 -20.91 9.44
C ASP A 182 -4.24 -19.95 9.81
N LEU A 183 -3.03 -20.45 10.11
CA LEU A 183 -1.87 -19.60 10.44
C LEU A 183 -0.85 -19.49 9.29
N ILE A 184 -1.16 -20.08 8.13
CA ILE A 184 -0.17 -20.39 7.08
C ILE A 184 0.05 -19.23 6.09
N TYR A 185 -0.91 -18.32 5.89
CA TYR A 185 -0.92 -17.50 4.66
C TYR A 185 -0.47 -16.03 4.80
N GLU A 186 -0.36 -15.44 5.99
CA GLU A 186 -0.17 -13.97 6.10
C GLU A 186 1.26 -13.46 6.33
N GLN A 187 2.27 -14.33 6.46
CA GLN A 187 3.62 -13.85 6.79
C GLN A 187 4.43 -13.33 5.60
N TYR A 188 3.99 -13.62 4.38
CA TYR A 188 4.48 -12.97 3.17
C TYR A 188 3.36 -12.07 2.66
N PRO A 189 3.27 -10.80 3.10
CA PRO A 189 2.49 -9.83 2.36
C PRO A 189 3.08 -9.83 0.95
N ASN A 190 2.30 -10.27 -0.02
CA ASN A 190 2.68 -10.21 -1.42
C ASN A 190 3.04 -8.75 -1.70
N GLU A 191 4.32 -8.46 -1.95
CA GLU A 191 4.79 -7.07 -2.10
C GLU A 191 3.96 -6.37 -3.19
N HIS A 192 3.47 -7.12 -4.18
CA HIS A 192 2.56 -6.63 -5.21
C HIS A 192 1.19 -6.16 -4.69
N ASP A 193 0.64 -6.78 -3.65
CA ASP A 193 -0.62 -6.35 -3.06
C ASP A 193 -0.45 -5.04 -2.29
N LYS A 194 0.67 -4.89 -1.56
CA LYS A 194 1.00 -3.64 -0.87
C LYS A 194 1.28 -2.51 -1.85
N ILE A 195 2.00 -2.81 -2.94
CA ILE A 195 2.23 -1.86 -4.04
C ILE A 195 0.89 -1.45 -4.63
N ARG A 196 -0.01 -2.38 -4.95
CA ARG A 196 -1.34 -2.08 -5.50
C ARG A 196 -2.17 -1.20 -4.56
N GLU A 197 -2.19 -1.53 -3.27
CA GLU A 197 -2.88 -0.74 -2.24
C GLU A 197 -2.33 0.68 -2.14
N LEU A 198 -1.00 0.82 -2.04
CA LEU A 198 -0.35 2.13 -1.93
C LEU A 198 -0.51 2.95 -3.23
N SER A 199 -0.44 2.32 -4.39
CA SER A 199 -0.73 2.98 -5.68
C SER A 199 -2.17 3.47 -5.75
N GLN A 200 -3.13 2.71 -5.23
CA GLN A 200 -4.53 3.14 -5.15
C GLN A 200 -4.70 4.34 -4.19
N GLN A 201 -4.07 4.29 -3.01
CA GLN A 201 -4.09 5.41 -2.06
C GLN A 201 -3.46 6.67 -2.68
N LEU A 202 -2.32 6.52 -3.37
CA LEU A 202 -1.66 7.61 -4.08
C LEU A 202 -2.56 8.20 -5.18
N ALA A 203 -3.29 7.36 -5.93
CA ALA A 203 -4.23 7.83 -6.95
C ALA A 203 -5.40 8.63 -6.35
N ILE A 204 -5.92 8.18 -5.20
CA ILE A 204 -6.97 8.90 -4.46
C ILE A 204 -6.46 10.26 -3.98
N GLU A 205 -5.28 10.31 -3.38
CA GLU A 205 -4.69 11.57 -2.91
C GLU A 205 -4.38 12.53 -4.07
N LYS A 206 -3.87 12.03 -5.20
CA LYS A 206 -3.70 12.85 -6.42
C LYS A 206 -5.02 13.45 -6.90
N LYS A 207 -6.12 12.70 -6.83
CA LYS A 207 -7.45 13.20 -7.19
C LYS A 207 -7.91 14.30 -6.23
N LYS A 208 -7.72 14.13 -4.91
CA LYS A 208 -8.03 15.15 -3.90
C LYS A 208 -7.22 16.43 -4.11
N VAL A 209 -5.91 16.31 -4.35
CA VAL A 209 -5.04 17.46 -4.64
C VAL A 209 -5.52 18.20 -5.89
N ALA A 210 -5.88 17.47 -6.95
CA ALA A 210 -6.42 18.08 -8.17
C ALA A 210 -7.76 18.79 -7.94
N THR A 211 -8.61 18.32 -7.02
CA THR A 211 -9.86 19.02 -6.66
C THR A 211 -9.58 20.28 -5.85
N TYR A 212 -8.69 20.24 -4.86
CA TYR A 212 -8.33 21.43 -4.08
C TYR A 212 -7.64 22.48 -4.94
N LYS A 213 -6.78 22.06 -5.87
CA LYS A 213 -6.15 22.97 -6.84
C LYS A 213 -7.19 23.73 -7.66
N ARG A 214 -8.19 23.04 -8.23
CA ARG A 214 -9.28 23.70 -8.99
C ARG A 214 -10.09 24.68 -8.14
N HIS A 215 -10.41 24.33 -6.90
CA HIS A 215 -11.13 25.25 -6.01
C HIS A 215 -10.30 26.50 -5.71
N LEU A 216 -8.99 26.35 -5.51
CA LEU A 216 -8.11 27.50 -5.29
C LEU A 216 -8.02 28.39 -6.53
N GLU A 217 -7.84 27.80 -7.71
CA GLU A 217 -7.81 28.53 -9.00
C GLU A 217 -9.09 29.37 -9.19
N MET A 218 -10.26 28.77 -8.94
CA MET A 218 -11.55 29.48 -9.01
C MET A 218 -11.64 30.66 -8.04
N ILE A 219 -11.13 30.51 -6.81
CA ILE A 219 -11.11 31.62 -5.83
C ILE A 219 -10.16 32.73 -6.30
N PHE A 220 -8.99 32.37 -6.84
CA PHE A 220 -8.04 33.34 -7.35
C PHE A 220 -8.60 34.13 -8.54
N GLU A 221 -9.24 33.46 -9.50
CA GLU A 221 -9.92 34.11 -10.63
C GLU A 221 -10.98 35.09 -10.13
N HIS A 222 -11.80 34.70 -9.16
CA HIS A 222 -12.84 35.57 -8.62
C HIS A 222 -12.26 36.81 -7.91
N ILE A 223 -11.16 36.66 -7.19
CA ILE A 223 -10.44 37.78 -6.56
C ILE A 223 -9.86 38.71 -7.63
N GLU A 224 -9.28 38.14 -8.68
CA GLU A 224 -8.66 38.91 -9.75
C GLU A 224 -9.70 39.71 -10.55
N GLU A 225 -10.83 39.10 -10.91
CA GLU A 225 -11.99 39.77 -11.53
C GLU A 225 -12.51 40.92 -10.66
N HIS A 226 -12.66 40.68 -9.36
CA HIS A 226 -13.11 41.70 -8.42
C HIS A 226 -12.13 42.88 -8.36
N ASN A 227 -10.83 42.61 -8.26
CA ASN A 227 -9.79 43.63 -8.23
C ASN A 227 -9.73 44.43 -9.53
N GLN A 228 -9.86 43.77 -10.68
CA GLN A 228 -9.94 44.45 -11.99
C GLN A 228 -11.19 45.35 -12.08
N SER A 229 -12.36 44.86 -11.63
CA SER A 229 -13.59 45.65 -11.59
C SER A 229 -13.48 46.88 -10.70
N LEU A 230 -12.89 46.75 -9.51
CA LEU A 230 -12.62 47.87 -8.61
C LEU A 230 -11.63 48.86 -9.24
N GLY A 231 -10.55 48.36 -9.86
CA GLY A 231 -9.57 49.17 -10.57
C GLY A 231 -10.21 50.03 -11.67
N ASN A 232 -11.07 49.44 -12.50
CA ASN A 232 -11.79 50.15 -13.55
C ASN A 232 -12.70 51.25 -12.99
N LYS A 233 -13.48 50.95 -11.94
CA LYS A 233 -14.35 51.94 -11.29
C LYS A 233 -13.56 53.12 -10.70
N ILE A 234 -12.41 52.85 -10.08
CA ILE A 234 -11.53 53.90 -9.57
C ILE A 234 -11.00 54.76 -10.72
N GLN A 235 -10.58 54.13 -11.83
CA GLN A 235 -10.08 54.82 -13.01
C GLN A 235 -11.15 55.73 -13.63
N ASP A 236 -12.41 55.30 -13.68
CA ASP A 236 -13.53 56.10 -14.18
C ASP A 236 -13.77 57.35 -13.31
N ILE A 237 -13.70 57.19 -11.98
CA ILE A 237 -13.83 58.30 -11.03
C ILE A 237 -12.67 59.29 -11.21
N VAL A 238 -11.43 58.78 -11.27
CA VAL A 238 -10.24 59.63 -11.46
C VAL A 238 -10.32 60.40 -12.78
N THR A 239 -10.76 59.75 -13.86
CA THR A 239 -10.93 60.40 -15.16
C THR A 239 -12.01 61.48 -15.10
N SER A 240 -13.15 61.19 -14.47
CA SER A 240 -14.23 62.16 -14.29
C SER A 240 -13.81 63.38 -13.45
N VAL A 241 -13.08 63.17 -12.35
CA VAL A 241 -12.54 64.26 -11.52
C VAL A 241 -11.55 65.12 -12.31
N ARG A 242 -10.63 64.49 -13.05
CA ARG A 242 -9.66 65.21 -13.90
C ARG A 242 -10.35 66.06 -14.96
N GLU A 243 -11.41 65.57 -15.57
CA GLU A 243 -12.20 66.34 -16.54
C GLU A 243 -12.89 67.55 -15.90
N MET A 244 -13.42 67.39 -14.67
CA MET A 244 -14.02 68.50 -13.93
C MET A 244 -12.99 69.56 -13.57
N GLU A 245 -11.82 69.18 -13.04
CA GLU A 245 -10.73 70.09 -12.71
C GLU A 245 -10.23 70.85 -13.95
N SER A 246 -10.16 70.17 -15.10
CA SER A 246 -9.74 70.78 -16.38
C SER A 246 -10.75 71.82 -16.89
N LYS A 247 -12.06 71.58 -16.69
CA LYS A 247 -13.14 72.52 -17.05
C LYS A 247 -13.15 73.74 -16.12
N GLU A 248 -12.79 73.57 -14.86
CA GLU A 248 -12.75 74.65 -13.86
C GLU A 248 -11.55 75.58 -14.05
N GLN A 249 -10.39 75.06 -14.48
CA GLN A 249 -9.19 75.85 -14.81
C GLN A 249 -9.33 76.76 -16.06
N LEU A 250 -10.37 76.53 -16.88
CA LEU A 250 -10.72 77.34 -18.06
C LEU A 250 -11.78 78.43 -17.76
N GLY A 251 -12.22 78.58 -16.50
CA GLY A 251 -13.14 79.64 -16.08
C GLY A 251 -12.52 81.05 -16.24
N PRO A 252 -13.33 82.08 -16.57
CA PRO A 252 -12.82 83.38 -16.97
C PRO A 252 -11.99 84.03 -15.86
N ARG A 253 -10.74 84.38 -16.18
CA ARG A 253 -9.95 85.31 -15.37
C ARG A 253 -10.60 86.69 -15.47
N TYR A 254 -11.37 87.06 -14.46
CA TYR A 254 -11.87 88.41 -14.31
C TYR A 254 -10.67 89.36 -14.14
N CYS A 255 -10.51 90.29 -15.10
CA CYS A 255 -9.63 91.47 -14.99
C CYS A 255 -10.21 92.50 -14.02
#